data_AF-A0A453DBW5-F1
#
_entry.id   AF-A0A453DBW5-F1
#
_cell.length_a   1.000
_cell.length_b   1.000
_cell.length_c   1.000
_cell.angle_alpha   90.00
_cell.angle_beta   90.00
_cell.angle_gamma   90.00
#
_symmetry.space_group_name_H-M   'P 1'
#
loop_
_entity.id
_entity.type
_entity.pdbx_description
1 polymer ?
#
loop_
_entity_poly.entity_id
_entity_poly.type
_entity_poly.pdbx_seq_one_letter_code
_entity_poly.pdbx_strand_id
1 'polypeptide(L)'
;TFNINIFLLQQESLDEVYFIKQIDSLGNACGTIALLHAVGNACSEISLVENSGLDLFFKSTASMDPYERARVLEKDDDMARAHSLAASAGDTEIGDIVEEHYVCFTALNRTLYELDGMKGGPIKHGPSSPESLLQVLSKGPVLYLLVPAWNCKGLE
;
A
#
# COMPACT_ATOMS: atom_id res chain seq x y z
N THR A 1 15.23 21.20 18.65
CA THR A 1 15.05 21.38 17.19
C THR A 1 16.06 20.51 16.48
N PHE A 2 15.72 19.24 16.21
CA PHE A 2 16.59 18.35 15.45
C PHE A 2 16.07 18.31 14.01
N ASN A 3 16.66 19.19 13.19
CA ASN A 3 16.65 19.07 11.74
C ASN A 3 17.54 17.88 11.38
N ILE A 4 16.96 16.70 11.28
CA ILE A 4 17.61 15.62 10.54
C ILE A 4 17.39 15.96 9.07
N ASN A 5 18.40 16.61 8.52
CA ASN A 5 18.70 16.76 7.11
C ASN A 5 17.87 15.86 6.18
N ILE A 6 16.78 16.42 5.65
CA ILE A 6 16.16 16.10 4.35
C ILE A 6 17.14 16.51 3.23
N PHE A 7 18.42 16.13 3.37
CA PHE A 7 19.51 16.50 2.47
C PHE A 7 19.83 15.39 1.47
N LEU A 8 18.86 14.50 1.19
CA LEU A 8 19.01 13.45 0.19
C LEU A 8 17.83 13.30 -0.79
N LEU A 9 17.01 14.34 -0.99
CA LEU A 9 16.05 14.37 -2.12
C LEU A 9 15.98 15.74 -2.82
N GLN A 10 17.13 16.40 -3.01
CA GLN A 10 17.28 17.32 -4.16
C GLN A 10 17.62 16.52 -5.42
N GLN A 11 16.76 15.58 -5.77
CA GLN A 11 16.70 15.02 -7.11
C GLN A 11 15.31 15.33 -7.64
N GLU A 12 15.25 16.29 -8.58
CA GLU A 12 14.06 16.51 -9.39
C GLU A 12 13.77 15.26 -10.22
N SER A 13 13.04 14.31 -9.66
CA SER A 13 12.29 13.30 -10.39
C SER A 13 10.88 13.21 -9.81
N LEU A 14 9.96 13.90 -10.47
CA LEU A 14 8.56 14.14 -10.12
C LEU A 14 7.64 12.89 -10.08
N ASP A 15 8.15 11.67 -9.95
CA ASP A 15 7.37 10.46 -10.28
C ASP A 15 7.57 9.21 -9.38
N GLU A 16 8.26 9.28 -8.22
CA GLU A 16 8.40 8.08 -7.37
C GLU A 16 7.14 7.81 -6.53
N VAL A 17 6.12 7.27 -7.19
CA VAL A 17 5.01 6.60 -6.53
C VAL A 17 5.54 5.37 -5.80
N TYR A 18 5.29 5.28 -4.50
CA TYR A 18 5.61 4.08 -3.72
C TYR A 18 4.64 2.96 -4.09
N PHE A 19 5.13 1.95 -4.80
CA PHE A 19 4.34 0.85 -5.35
C PHE A 19 4.97 -0.49 -4.97
N ILE A 20 4.12 -1.44 -4.56
CA ILE A 20 4.43 -2.82 -4.20
C ILE A 20 3.67 -3.72 -5.17
N LYS A 21 4.38 -4.67 -5.78
CA LYS A 21 3.76 -5.70 -6.60
C LYS A 21 3.07 -6.74 -5.70
N GLN A 22 1.86 -7.15 -6.03
CA GLN A 22 1.27 -8.37 -5.47
C GLN A 22 1.78 -9.55 -6.30
N ILE A 23 2.62 -10.37 -5.68
CA ILE A 23 3.13 -11.63 -6.23
C ILE A 23 2.29 -12.80 -5.72
N ASP A 24 2.29 -13.93 -6.44
CA ASP A 24 1.41 -15.08 -6.17
C ASP A 24 1.54 -15.63 -4.74
N SER A 25 2.73 -15.55 -4.14
CA SER A 25 2.99 -16.03 -2.78
C SER A 25 2.41 -15.14 -1.67
N LEU A 26 2.03 -13.90 -1.98
CA LEU A 26 1.32 -12.99 -1.07
C LEU A 26 -0.20 -13.19 -1.11
N GLY A 27 -0.68 -14.43 -1.23
CA GLY A 27 -2.09 -14.75 -1.46
C GLY A 27 -3.07 -13.98 -0.54
N ASN A 28 -4.08 -13.33 -1.13
CA ASN A 28 -5.06 -12.45 -0.46
C ASN A 28 -4.46 -11.23 0.30
N ALA A 29 -3.20 -10.85 0.08
CA ALA A 29 -2.59 -9.66 0.69
C ALA A 29 -3.02 -8.33 0.06
N CYS A 30 -3.95 -8.32 -0.90
CA CYS A 30 -4.36 -7.11 -1.63
C CYS A 30 -4.80 -5.97 -0.69
N GLY A 31 -5.50 -6.27 0.41
CA GLY A 31 -5.87 -5.29 1.43
C GLY A 31 -4.67 -4.67 2.14
N THR A 32 -3.69 -5.49 2.56
CA THR A 32 -2.43 -4.99 3.16
C THR A 32 -1.63 -4.16 2.17
N ILE A 33 -1.52 -4.62 0.92
CA ILE A 33 -0.80 -3.90 -0.13
C ILE A 33 -1.46 -2.54 -0.41
N ALA A 34 -2.79 -2.49 -0.51
CA ALA A 34 -3.52 -1.25 -0.69
C ALA A 34 -3.33 -0.28 0.50
N LEU A 35 -3.26 -0.78 1.73
CA LEU A 35 -2.94 0.03 2.91
C LEU A 35 -1.52 0.58 2.85
N LEU A 36 -0.54 -0.25 2.50
CA LEU A 36 0.86 0.16 2.36
C LEU A 36 1.04 1.18 1.22
N HIS A 37 0.29 1.05 0.13
CA HIS A 37 0.22 2.07 -0.92
C HIS A 37 -0.33 3.39 -0.38
N ALA A 38 -1.42 3.36 0.39
CA ALA A 38 -2.01 4.57 0.95
C ALA A 38 -1.04 5.29 1.91
N VAL A 39 -0.46 4.55 2.85
CA VAL A 39 0.48 5.13 3.84
C VAL A 39 1.77 5.59 3.16
N GLY A 40 2.38 4.76 2.31
CA GLY A 40 3.66 5.05 1.65
C GLY A 40 3.62 6.28 0.74
N ASN A 41 2.46 6.59 0.16
CA ASN A 41 2.25 7.77 -0.68
C ASN A 41 1.64 8.97 0.07
N ALA A 42 1.43 8.84 1.39
CA ALA A 42 0.95 9.91 2.27
C ALA A 42 1.97 10.27 3.37
N CYS A 43 3.23 9.81 3.26
CA CYS A 43 4.26 9.97 4.29
C CYS A 43 4.58 11.43 4.67
N SER A 44 4.28 12.43 3.83
CA SER A 44 4.41 13.84 4.23
C SER A 44 3.33 14.30 5.21
N GLU A 45 2.17 13.64 5.19
CA GLU A 45 0.98 13.98 5.99
C GLU A 45 0.83 13.06 7.22
N ILE A 46 1.45 11.87 7.18
CA ILE A 46 1.35 10.85 8.22
C ILE A 46 2.69 10.71 8.93
N SER A 47 2.70 11.00 10.24
CA SER A 47 3.84 10.70 11.11
C SER A 47 3.74 9.28 11.64
N LEU A 48 4.65 8.40 11.21
CA LEU A 48 4.79 7.06 11.79
C LEU A 48 5.55 7.13 13.10
N VAL A 49 5.22 6.23 14.02
CA VAL A 49 5.99 6.08 15.26
C VAL A 49 7.37 5.52 14.91
N GLU A 50 8.42 6.19 15.37
CA GLU A 50 9.80 5.79 15.11
C GLU A 50 10.05 4.36 15.60
N ASN A 51 10.70 3.55 14.76
CA ASN A 51 10.97 2.12 14.98
C ASN A 51 9.73 1.23 15.08
N SER A 52 8.54 1.72 14.69
CA SER A 52 7.38 0.86 14.47
C SER A 52 7.58 -0.04 13.25
N GLY A 53 6.81 -1.14 13.14
CA GLY A 53 6.90 -2.05 12.00
C GLY A 53 6.73 -1.36 10.65
N LEU A 54 5.76 -0.43 10.53
CA LEU A 54 5.57 0.37 9.31
C LEU A 54 6.77 1.29 9.03
N ASP A 55 7.29 1.99 10.05
CA ASP A 55 8.45 2.87 9.89
C ASP A 55 9.68 2.09 9.40
N LEU A 56 9.97 0.95 10.03
CA LEU A 56 11.08 0.07 9.63
C LEU A 56 10.88 -0.50 8.23
N PHE A 57 9.66 -0.94 7.90
CA PHE A 57 9.32 -1.45 6.58
C PHE A 57 9.63 -0.40 5.51
N PHE A 58 9.02 0.80 5.58
CA PHE A 58 9.22 1.85 4.58
C PHE A 58 10.68 2.34 4.50
N LYS A 59 11.40 2.41 5.63
CA LYS A 59 12.83 2.75 5.61
C LYS A 59 13.66 1.70 4.89
N SER A 60 13.39 0.42 5.12
CA SER A 60 14.15 -0.69 4.52
C SER A 60 13.87 -0.87 3.02
N THR A 61 12.71 -0.43 2.54
CA THR A 61 12.23 -0.66 1.18
C THR A 61 12.23 0.58 0.28
N ALA A 62 12.66 1.73 0.80
CA ALA A 62 12.56 3.02 0.11
C ALA A 62 13.17 2.99 -1.30
N SER A 63 14.38 2.42 -1.43
CA SER A 63 15.13 2.35 -2.69
C SER A 63 14.92 1.07 -3.50
N MET A 64 13.98 0.21 -3.08
CA MET A 64 13.71 -1.06 -3.74
C MET A 64 12.70 -0.91 -4.87
N ASP A 65 12.78 -1.79 -5.87
CA ASP A 65 11.76 -1.89 -6.89
C ASP A 65 10.46 -2.55 -6.35
N PRO A 66 9.33 -2.48 -7.09
CA PRO A 66 8.07 -3.04 -6.63
C PRO A 66 8.08 -4.55 -6.30
N TYR A 67 8.87 -5.35 -7.00
CA TYR A 67 9.00 -6.79 -6.74
C TYR A 67 9.88 -7.05 -5.53
N GLU A 68 10.98 -6.32 -5.37
CA GLU A 68 11.83 -6.38 -4.18
C GLU A 68 11.05 -6.01 -2.91
N ARG A 69 10.23 -4.96 -2.97
CA ARG A 69 9.29 -4.60 -1.90
C ARG A 69 8.35 -5.74 -1.54
N ALA A 70 7.81 -6.43 -2.55
CA ALA A 70 6.95 -7.58 -2.37
C ALA A 70 7.67 -8.74 -1.67
N ARG A 71 8.94 -8.97 -2.00
CA ARG A 71 9.79 -9.99 -1.36
C ARG A 71 10.12 -9.68 0.10
N VAL A 72 10.25 -8.41 0.45
CA VAL A 72 10.39 -8.01 1.87
C VAL A 72 9.08 -8.28 2.60
N LEU A 73 7.94 -7.87 2.04
CA LEU A 73 6.62 -8.11 2.62
C LEU A 73 6.31 -9.60 2.79
N GLU A 74 6.72 -10.44 1.83
CA GLU A 74 6.56 -11.91 1.86
C GLU A 74 7.27 -12.56 3.06
N LYS A 75 8.36 -11.95 3.54
CA LYS A 75 9.18 -12.47 4.64
C LYS A 75 8.91 -11.77 5.97
N ASP A 76 7.97 -10.84 6.00
CA ASP A 76 7.65 -10.05 7.18
C ASP A 76 6.56 -10.77 8.01
N ASP A 77 7.02 -11.63 8.93
CA ASP A 77 6.12 -12.38 9.81
C ASP A 77 5.27 -11.47 10.70
N ASP A 78 5.74 -10.28 11.03
CA ASP A 78 5.02 -9.33 11.90
C ASP A 78 3.84 -8.72 11.14
N MET A 79 4.06 -8.32 9.88
CA MET A 79 3.01 -7.87 8.97
C MET A 79 1.99 -8.98 8.69
N ALA A 80 2.45 -10.21 8.46
CA ALA A 80 1.57 -11.35 8.24
C ALA A 80 0.66 -11.58 9.46
N ARG A 81 1.22 -11.57 10.68
CA ARG A 81 0.43 -11.71 11.91
C ARG A 81 -0.54 -10.56 12.11
N ALA A 82 -0.12 -9.32 11.88
CA ALA A 82 -1.00 -8.15 11.98
C ALA A 82 -2.18 -8.23 11.00
N HIS A 83 -1.93 -8.67 9.76
CA HIS A 83 -2.97 -8.94 8.79
C HIS A 83 -3.97 -10.00 9.28
N SER A 84 -3.49 -11.16 9.73
CA SER A 84 -4.36 -12.26 10.19
C SER A 84 -5.23 -11.84 11.38
N LEU A 85 -4.67 -11.06 12.31
CA LEU A 85 -5.43 -10.49 13.44
C LEU A 85 -6.52 -9.53 12.95
N ALA A 86 -6.20 -8.64 12.01
CA ALA A 86 -7.17 -7.71 11.45
C ALA A 86 -8.30 -8.42 10.68
N ALA A 87 -7.95 -9.43 9.89
CA ALA A 87 -8.93 -10.23 9.14
C ALA A 87 -9.88 -11.02 10.07
N SER A 88 -9.34 -11.55 11.19
CA SER A 88 -10.13 -12.32 12.17
C SER A 88 -11.00 -11.45 13.08
N ALA A 89 -10.75 -10.14 13.14
CA ALA A 89 -11.50 -9.20 13.96
C ALA A 89 -12.76 -8.66 13.26
N GLY A 90 -12.98 -8.99 11.99
CA GLY A 90 -14.17 -8.58 11.25
C GLY A 90 -15.45 -9.25 11.74
N ASP A 91 -16.58 -8.56 11.58
CA ASP A 91 -17.91 -9.06 11.99
C ASP A 91 -18.50 -10.13 11.04
N THR A 92 -17.77 -10.48 9.97
CA THR A 92 -18.20 -11.41 8.92
C THR A 92 -17.23 -12.58 8.81
N GLU A 93 -17.76 -13.78 8.61
CA GLU A 93 -16.93 -14.94 8.30
C GLU A 93 -16.23 -14.77 6.94
N ILE A 94 -14.99 -15.24 6.86
CA ILE A 94 -14.21 -15.21 5.62
C ILE A 94 -14.80 -16.28 4.69
N GLY A 95 -15.34 -15.85 3.54
CA GLY A 95 -15.85 -16.77 2.52
C GLY A 95 -14.74 -17.52 1.79
N ASP A 96 -15.03 -18.74 1.33
CA ASP A 96 -14.09 -19.61 0.60
C ASP A 96 -13.72 -19.06 -0.80
N ILE A 97 -14.53 -18.14 -1.33
CA ILE A 97 -14.35 -17.48 -2.62
C ILE A 97 -14.20 -15.99 -2.34
N VAL A 98 -13.03 -15.44 -2.63
CA VAL A 98 -12.75 -14.01 -2.57
C VAL A 98 -12.82 -13.48 -4.00
N GLU A 99 -13.91 -12.80 -4.35
CA GLU A 99 -14.04 -12.12 -5.66
C GLU A 99 -13.67 -10.63 -5.56
N GLU A 100 -13.51 -10.11 -4.34
CA GLU A 100 -13.20 -8.72 -4.08
C GLU A 100 -11.69 -8.44 -4.08
N HIS A 101 -11.30 -7.32 -4.71
CA HIS A 101 -9.92 -6.88 -4.80
C HIS A 101 -9.75 -5.45 -4.30
N TYR A 102 -8.67 -5.19 -3.57
CA TYR A 102 -8.35 -3.86 -3.03
C TYR A 102 -7.35 -3.14 -3.89
N VAL A 103 -7.69 -1.91 -4.23
CA VAL A 103 -6.82 -0.97 -4.94
C VAL A 103 -6.74 0.32 -4.15
N CYS A 104 -5.58 0.98 -4.17
CA CYS A 104 -5.41 2.29 -3.55
C CYS A 104 -5.50 3.39 -4.60
N PHE A 105 -6.27 4.44 -4.34
CA PHE A 105 -6.21 5.67 -5.12
C PHE A 105 -5.52 6.76 -4.31
N THR A 106 -4.54 7.43 -4.90
CA THR A 106 -3.81 8.52 -4.24
C THR A 106 -3.60 9.69 -5.19
N ALA A 107 -3.55 10.91 -4.64
CA ALA A 107 -3.20 12.12 -5.38
C ALA A 107 -1.76 12.52 -5.04
N LEU A 108 -0.85 12.35 -6.00
CA LEU A 108 0.56 12.73 -5.87
C LEU A 108 0.93 13.69 -6.99
N ASN A 109 1.65 14.77 -6.68
CA ASN A 109 2.12 15.76 -7.67
C ASN A 109 1.01 16.23 -8.62
N ARG A 110 -0.16 16.56 -8.06
CA ARG A 110 -1.36 17.01 -8.78
C ARG A 110 -1.96 15.98 -9.77
N THR A 111 -1.65 14.70 -9.60
CA THR A 111 -2.11 13.61 -10.45
C THR A 111 -2.77 12.52 -9.61
N LEU A 112 -3.92 12.03 -10.07
CA LEU A 112 -4.59 10.84 -9.52
C LEU A 112 -3.89 9.58 -10.03
N TYR A 113 -3.52 8.71 -9.10
CA TYR A 113 -2.97 7.39 -9.37
C TYR A 113 -3.89 6.31 -8.83
N GLU A 114 -4.02 5.22 -9.58
CA GLU A 114 -4.54 3.94 -9.12
C GLU A 114 -3.37 2.97 -8.92
N LEU A 115 -3.29 2.41 -7.72
CA LEU A 115 -2.23 1.54 -7.25
C LEU A 115 -2.80 0.16 -6.94
N ASP A 116 -2.87 -0.65 -8.00
CA ASP A 116 -3.27 -2.04 -7.96
C ASP A 116 -2.03 -2.95 -8.04
N GLY A 117 -1.71 -3.65 -6.95
CA GLY A 117 -0.55 -4.55 -6.88
C GLY A 117 -0.59 -5.70 -7.91
N MET A 118 -1.77 -6.08 -8.42
CA MET A 118 -1.90 -7.10 -9.47
C MET A 118 -1.55 -6.57 -10.86
N LYS A 119 -1.50 -5.25 -11.07
CA LYS A 119 -1.14 -4.64 -12.36
C LYS A 119 0.37 -4.47 -12.54
N GLY A 120 0.78 -4.09 -13.76
CA GLY A 120 2.21 -3.92 -14.09
C GLY A 120 2.88 -2.73 -13.40
N GLY A 121 2.10 -1.81 -12.82
CA GLY A 121 2.58 -0.62 -12.15
C GLY A 121 1.45 0.39 -11.88
N PRO A 122 1.76 1.57 -11.33
CA PRO A 122 0.81 2.65 -11.11
C PRO A 122 0.11 3.11 -12.40
N ILE A 123 -1.21 3.34 -12.33
CA ILE A 123 -1.99 3.89 -13.45
C ILE A 123 -2.30 5.36 -13.19
N LYS A 124 -1.95 6.23 -14.15
CA LYS A 124 -2.27 7.66 -14.13
C LYS A 124 -3.68 7.90 -14.66
N HIS A 125 -4.54 8.54 -13.86
CA HIS A 125 -5.93 8.89 -14.20
C HIS A 125 -6.15 10.37 -14.56
N GLY A 126 -5.10 11.19 -14.47
CA GLY A 126 -5.14 12.62 -14.82
C GLY A 126 -5.12 13.53 -13.59
N PRO A 127 -5.43 14.83 -13.75
CA PRO A 127 -5.23 15.81 -12.69
C PRO A 127 -6.13 15.59 -11.46
N SER A 128 -5.56 15.66 -10.26
CA SER A 128 -6.28 15.68 -8.99
C SER A 128 -5.41 16.24 -7.87
N SER A 129 -6.01 16.75 -6.79
CA SER A 129 -5.34 17.13 -5.54
C SER A 129 -5.88 16.32 -4.36
N PRO A 130 -5.25 16.37 -3.17
CA PRO A 130 -5.80 15.78 -1.96
C PRO A 130 -7.25 16.23 -1.68
N GLU A 131 -7.58 17.51 -1.93
CA GLU A 131 -8.90 18.08 -1.70
C GLU A 131 -9.93 17.63 -2.74
N SER A 132 -9.52 17.43 -3.99
CA SER A 132 -10.41 16.97 -5.06
C SER A 132 -10.51 15.46 -5.16
N LEU A 133 -9.66 14.69 -4.46
CA LEU A 133 -9.54 13.24 -4.58
C LEU A 133 -10.89 12.56 -4.41
N LEU A 134 -11.58 12.81 -3.29
CA LEU A 134 -12.89 12.21 -3.03
C LEU A 134 -13.94 12.60 -4.07
N GLN A 135 -13.89 13.84 -4.57
CA GLN A 135 -14.85 14.33 -5.58
C GLN A 135 -14.60 13.74 -6.98
N VAL A 136 -13.34 13.43 -7.30
CA VAL A 136 -12.97 12.75 -8.54
C VAL A 136 -13.33 11.27 -8.44
N LEU A 137 -13.06 10.63 -7.31
CA LEU A 137 -13.38 9.21 -7.06
C LEU A 137 -14.89 8.95 -6.98
N SER A 138 -15.67 9.87 -6.41
CA SER A 138 -17.14 9.72 -6.31
C SER A 138 -17.86 9.74 -7.65
N LYS A 139 -17.17 10.09 -8.74
CA LYS A 139 -17.71 10.04 -10.12
C LYS A 139 -17.42 8.71 -10.81
N GLY A 140 -16.61 7.84 -10.20
CA GLY A 140 -16.32 6.49 -10.67
C GLY A 140 -16.85 5.42 -9.71
N PRO A 141 -16.87 4.14 -10.12
CA PRO A 141 -17.19 3.03 -9.23
C PRO A 141 -15.96 2.76 -8.33
N VAL A 142 -15.98 3.17 -7.05
CA VAL A 142 -14.88 2.88 -6.12
C VAL A 142 -15.43 2.15 -4.89
N LEU A 143 -14.88 0.96 -4.65
CA LEU A 143 -15.28 -0.01 -3.64
C LEU A 143 -14.46 0.16 -2.34
N TYR A 144 -15.11 -0.06 -1.20
CA TYR A 144 -14.64 0.15 0.18
C TYR A 144 -13.85 -1.05 0.75
N LEU A 145 -12.88 -0.78 1.66
CA LEU A 145 -12.19 -1.73 2.59
C LEU A 145 -13.16 -2.62 3.41
N LEU A 146 -12.87 -3.87 3.82
CA LEU A 146 -12.86 -5.01 2.92
C LEU A 146 -11.73 -6.07 3.02
N VAL A 147 -10.83 -6.11 4.00
CA VAL A 147 -9.69 -7.07 3.98
C VAL A 147 -10.12 -8.57 4.03
N PRO A 148 -9.92 -9.39 2.97
CA PRO A 148 -10.06 -10.84 3.06
C PRO A 148 -8.75 -11.45 3.60
N ALA A 149 -8.85 -12.61 4.26
CA ALA A 149 -7.73 -13.22 4.96
C ALA A 149 -6.62 -13.75 4.03
N TRP A 150 -5.38 -13.40 4.36
CA TRP A 150 -4.15 -13.89 3.76
C TRP A 150 -4.02 -15.38 3.98
N ASN A 151 -3.88 -16.13 2.89
CA ASN A 151 -3.59 -17.56 2.94
C ASN A 151 -2.18 -17.84 2.41
N CYS A 152 -1.21 -17.98 3.30
CA CYS A 152 0.12 -18.48 2.95
C CYS A 152 0.01 -19.98 2.67
N LYS A 153 -0.17 -20.39 1.42
CA LYS A 153 0.17 -21.78 1.05
C LYS A 153 1.69 -21.89 0.93
N GLY A 154 2.33 -22.45 1.97
CA GLY A 154 3.78 -22.70 1.91
C GLY A 154 4.51 -23.13 3.19
N LEU A 155 3.83 -23.65 4.21
CA LEU A 155 4.48 -24.33 5.34
C LEU A 155 4.03 -25.80 5.40
N GLU A 156 4.65 -26.63 4.55
CA GLU A 156 4.97 -28.03 4.85
C GLU A 156 6.46 -28.25 4.54
#